data_AF-A0A8C5Q3A4-F1
#
_entry.id   AF-A0A8C5Q3A4-F1
#
_cell.length_a   1.000
_cell.length_b   1.000
_cell.length_c   1.000
_cell.angle_alpha   90.00
_cell.angle_beta   90.00
_cell.angle_gamma   90.00
#
_symmetry.space_group_name_H-M   'P 1'
#
loop_
_entity.id
_entity.type
_entity.pdbx_description
1 polymer ?
#
loop_
_entity_poly.entity_id
_entity_poly.type
_entity_poly.pdbx_seq_one_letter_code
_entity_poly.pdbx_strand_id
1 'polypeptide(L)' 'MDEMDAPQMKKEVESLKYQLAYKREMSSKSIPELLKWIEEGVPNDPFLNPELMKNNPWVERGKCSIL' A
#
# COMPACT_ATOMS: atom_id res chain seq x y z
N MET A 1 35.32 -15.49 3.68
CA MET A 1 34.80 -14.22 3.17
C MET A 1 34.27 -14.57 1.80
N ASP A 2 32.94 -14.69 1.66
CA ASP A 2 32.34 -15.12 0.39
C ASP A 2 32.90 -14.26 -0.74
N GLU A 3 33.29 -14.92 -1.83
CA GLU A 3 33.83 -14.30 -3.02
C GLU A 3 32.84 -13.21 -3.46
N MET A 4 33.23 -11.94 -3.31
CA MET A 4 32.36 -10.82 -3.66
C MET A 4 32.03 -10.90 -5.15
N ASP A 5 30.78 -11.25 -5.48
CA ASP A 5 30.27 -11.30 -6.85
C ASP A 5 30.24 -9.88 -7.44
N ALA A 6 31.34 -9.49 -8.07
CA ALA A 6 31.51 -8.17 -8.68
C ALA A 6 30.41 -7.81 -9.69
N PRO A 7 29.94 -8.74 -10.56
CA PRO A 7 28.72 -8.54 -11.35
C PRO A 7 27.49 -8.12 -10.54
N GLN A 8 27.18 -8.82 -9.44
CA GLN A 8 26.01 -8.52 -8.61
C GLN A 8 26.13 -7.13 -7.96
N MET A 9 27.30 -6.77 -7.43
CA MET A 9 27.50 -5.44 -6.85
C MET A 9 27.36 -4.31 -7.87
N LYS A 10 27.82 -4.52 -9.11
CA LYS A 10 27.60 -3.52 -10.18
C LYS A 10 26.11 -3.30 -10.43
N LYS A 11 25.32 -4.37 -10.45
CA LYS A 11 23.86 -4.29 -10.59
C LYS A 11 23.21 -3.53 -9.42
N GLU A 12 23.68 -3.76 -8.20
CA GLU A 12 23.21 -3.05 -7.01
C GLU A 12 23.55 -1.56 -7.06
N VAL A 13 24.77 -1.21 -7.47
CA VAL A 13 25.18 0.19 -7.66
C VAL A 13 24.32 0.89 -8.70
N GLU A 14 24.03 0.25 -9.83
CA GLU A 14 23.14 0.82 -10.85
C GLU A 14 21.69 0.96 -10.33
N SER A 15 21.20 -0.02 -9.57
CA SER A 15 19.90 0.09 -8.88
C SER A 15 19.85 1.27 -7.92
N LEU A 16 20.92 1.52 -7.15
CA LEU A 16 21.00 2.64 -6.21
C LEU A 16 21.07 3.98 -6.93
N LYS A 17 21.82 4.10 -8.03
CA LYS A 17 21.85 5.32 -8.86
C LYS A 17 20.46 5.64 -9.41
N TYR A 18 19.75 4.61 -9.88
CA TYR A 18 18.38 4.76 -10.35
C TYR A 18 17.45 5.24 -9.24
N GLN A 19 17.53 4.63 -8.04
CA GLN A 19 16.73 5.04 -6.89
C GLN A 19 17.05 6.46 -6.40
N LEU A 20 18.32 6.87 -6.47
CA LEU A 20 18.75 8.21 -6.08
C LEU A 20 18.10 9.30 -6.95
N ALA A 21 17.86 9.00 -8.22
CA ALA A 21 17.27 9.93 -9.18
C ALA A 21 15.76 10.19 -8.95
N TYR A 22 15.10 9.44 -8.06
CA TYR A 22 13.69 9.70 -7.74
C TYR A 22 13.51 11.04 -7.05
N LYS A 23 12.62 11.86 -7.61
CA LYS A 23 12.16 13.09 -6.98
C LYS A 23 11.33 12.74 -5.74
N ARG A 24 11.76 13.22 -4.59
CA ARG A 24 11.05 13.07 -3.32
C ARG A 24 10.09 14.23 -3.11
N GLU A 25 8.99 13.96 -2.42
CA GLU A 25 8.08 14.97 -1.91
C GLU A 25 8.33 15.19 -0.41
N MET A 26 8.06 16.40 0.06
CA MET A 26 8.14 16.71 1.48
C MET A 26 7.02 15.99 2.24
N SER A 27 7.35 15.32 3.34
CA SER A 27 6.35 14.66 4.18
C SER A 27 5.28 15.63 4.70
N SER A 28 5.62 16.91 4.88
CA SER A 28 4.65 17.96 5.24
C SER A 28 3.58 18.21 4.17
N LYS A 29 3.77 17.75 2.93
CA LYS A 29 2.77 17.76 1.86
C LYS A 29 2.05 16.42 1.73
N SER A 30 2.81 15.33 1.69
CA SER A 30 2.23 14.01 1.45
C SER A 30 1.42 13.46 2.63
N ILE A 31 1.78 13.81 3.87
CA ILE A 31 1.04 13.37 5.07
C ILE A 31 -0.36 13.97 5.13
N PRO A 32 -0.57 15.29 4.97
CA PRO A 32 -1.92 15.86 4.90
C PRO A 32 -2.81 15.25 3.82
N GLU A 33 -2.24 14.95 2.64
CA GLU A 33 -2.99 14.29 1.55
C GLU A 33 -3.41 12.87 1.93
N LEU A 34 -2.51 12.11 2.56
CA LEU A 34 -2.84 10.78 3.08
C LEU A 34 -3.93 10.84 4.15
N LEU A 35 -3.85 11.78 5.09
CA LEU A 35 -4.89 11.96 6.12
C LEU A 35 -6.24 12.27 5.50
N LYS A 36 -6.28 13.20 4.55
CA LYS A 36 -7.51 13.54 3.81
C LYS A 36 -8.10 12.31 3.13
N TRP A 37 -7.27 11.52 2.44
CA TRP A 37 -7.74 10.30 1.78
C TRP A 37 -8.30 9.27 2.78
N ILE A 38 -7.66 9.12 3.94
CA ILE A 38 -8.18 8.26 5.02
C ILE A 38 -9.54 8.77 5.50
N GLU A 39 -9.65 10.06 5.84
CA GLU A 39 -10.88 10.67 6.34
C GLU A 39 -12.05 10.54 5.35
N GLU A 40 -11.80 10.70 4.06
CA GLU A 40 -12.79 10.48 2.99
C GLU A 40 -13.20 9.00 2.88
N GLY A 41 -12.29 8.09 3.19
CA GLY A 41 -12.53 6.64 3.19
C GLY A 41 -13.28 6.14 4.43
N VAL A 42 -13.11 6.78 5.59
CA VAL A 42 -13.67 6.33 6.88
C VAL A 42 -15.17 6.06 6.80
N PRO A 43 -16.05 6.92 6.25
CA PRO A 43 -17.49 6.66 6.21
C PRO A 43 -17.89 5.44 5.37
N ASN A 44 -17.00 4.97 4.48
CA ASN A 44 -17.26 3.87 3.57
C ASN A 44 -16.56 2.58 3.99
N ASP A 45 -15.77 2.60 5.06
CA ASP A 45 -15.03 1.43 5.54
C ASP A 45 -15.96 0.49 6.34
N PRO A 46 -16.25 -0.73 5.84
CA PRO A 46 -17.12 -1.68 6.54
C PRO A 46 -16.55 -2.20 7.86
N PHE A 47 -15.23 -2.11 8.06
CA PHE A 47 -14.59 -2.50 9.33
C PHE A 47 -14.72 -1.43 10.40
N LEU A 48 -14.93 -0.17 10.01
CA LEU A 48 -15.16 0.94 10.95
C LEU A 48 -16.65 1.22 11.18
N ASN A 49 -17.51 0.87 10.22
CA ASN A 49 -18.94 1.18 10.23
C ASN A 49 -19.80 -0.10 10.14
N PRO A 50 -20.26 -0.64 11.30
CA PRO A 50 -20.99 -1.91 11.36
C PRO A 50 -22.30 -1.94 10.53
N GLU A 51 -22.91 -0.79 10.27
CA GLU A 51 -24.08 -0.66 9.42
C GLU A 51 -23.83 -1.08 7.96
N LEU A 52 -22.60 -0.92 7.46
CA LEU A 52 -22.20 -1.33 6.12
C LEU A 52 -22.03 -2.86 6.03
N MET A 53 -21.79 -3.53 7.16
CA MET A 53 -21.65 -5.00 7.23
C MET A 53 -22.96 -5.74 6.99
N LYS A 54 -24.12 -5.05 6.94
CA LYS A 54 -25.40 -5.66 6.56
C LYS A 54 -25.40 -6.25 5.16
N ASN A 55 -24.58 -5.71 4.27
CA ASN A 55 -24.40 -6.19 2.90
C ASN A 55 -23.22 -7.16 2.75
N ASN A 56 -22.59 -7.57 3.85
CA ASN A 56 -21.43 -8.45 3.81
C ASN A 56 -21.87 -9.87 3.35
N PRO A 57 -21.40 -10.35 2.19
CA PRO A 57 -21.81 -11.66 1.64
C PRO A 57 -21.28 -12.84 2.46
N TRP A 58 -20.37 -12.59 3.42
CA TRP A 58 -19.75 -13.60 4.27
C TRP A 58 -20.44 -13.79 5.63
N VAL A 59 -21.38 -12.90 6.01
CA VAL A 59 -22.06 -12.98 7.33
C VAL A 59 -23.07 -14.12 7.38
N GLU A 60 -23.81 -14.35 6.29
CA GLU A 60 -24.80 -15.42 6.19
C GLU A 60 -24.30 -16.52 5.24
N ARG A 61 -24.30 -17.77 5.71
CA ARG A 61 -24.01 -18.93 4.84
C ARG A 61 -25.09 -19.00 3.75
N GLY A 62 -24.70 -18.73 2.50
CA GLY A 62 -25.57 -18.84 1.32
C GLY A 62 -25.62 -17.62 0.40
N LYS A 63 -25.12 -16.45 0.83
CA LYS A 63 -25.01 -15.24 -0.03
C LYS A 63 -23.70 -15.16 -0.83
N CYS A 64 -22.69 -15.96 -0.48
CA CYS A 64 -21.44 -16.05 -1.21
C CYS A 64 -21.62 -16.92 -2.47
N SER A 65 -21.74 -16.28 -3.63
CA SER A 65 -21.65 -16.94 -4.94
C SER A 65 -20.19 -16.92 -5.38
N ILE A 66 -19.55 -18.09 -5.49
CA ILE A 66 -18.25 -18.20 -6.17
C ILE A 66 -18.57 -18.21 -7.68
N LEU A 67 -18.23 -17.11 -8.35
CA LEU A 67 -18.33 -16.98 -9.82
C LEU A 67 -17.14 -17.66 -10.50
#